data_AF-A0A7Y5FIC0-F1
#
_entry.id   AF-A0A7Y5FIC0-F1
#
_cell.length_a   1.000
_cell.length_b   1.000
_cell.length_c   1.000
_cell.angle_alpha   90.00
_cell.angle_beta   90.00
_cell.angle_gamma   90.00
#
_symmetry.space_group_name_H-M   'P 1'
#
loop_
_entity.id
_entity.type
_entity.pdbx_description
1 polymer ?
#
loop_
_entity_poly.entity_id
_entity_poly.type
_entity_poly.pdbx_seq_one_letter_code
_entity_poly.pdbx_strand_id
1 'polypeptide(L)'
;MLSIRGTYTGKTIKPLAKVDKKPNTPVIITFLDHEDEASLAFEEAQSKYQKLARRFDFGETPGAGYAQEIMSEYRSTVSRI
;
A
#
# COMPACT_ATOMS: atom_id res chain seq x y z
N MET A 1 2.17 16.66 4.60
CA MET A 1 1.07 16.52 3.62
C MET A 1 0.26 15.29 4.02
N LEU A 2 -1.06 15.40 4.20
CA LEU A 2 -1.89 14.27 4.65
C LEU A 2 -2.37 13.50 3.40
N SER A 3 -1.92 12.26 3.23
CA SER A 3 -2.39 11.37 2.17
C SER A 3 -3.48 10.45 2.73
N ILE A 4 -4.64 10.43 2.09
CA ILE A 4 -5.80 9.62 2.50
C ILE A 4 -6.16 8.72 1.35
N ARG A 5 -6.31 7.42 1.63
CA ARG A 5 -6.70 6.43 0.64
C ARG A 5 -8.22 6.27 0.61
N GLY A 6 -8.75 5.97 -0.56
CA GLY A 6 -10.17 5.74 -0.74
C GLY A 6 -10.47 4.91 -1.98
N THR A 7 -11.65 4.30 -2.02
CA THR A 7 -12.14 3.60 -3.20
C THR A 7 -12.90 4.57 -4.09
N TYR A 8 -12.56 4.59 -5.38
CA TYR A 8 -13.24 5.41 -6.37
C TYR A 8 -14.37 4.62 -7.03
N THR A 9 -15.61 5.07 -6.86
CA THR A 9 -16.80 4.42 -7.44
C THR A 9 -17.28 5.12 -8.72
N GLY A 10 -16.38 5.79 -9.46
CA GLY A 10 -16.69 6.50 -10.71
C GLY A 10 -17.28 7.91 -10.55
N LYS A 11 -17.78 8.27 -9.37
CA LYS A 11 -18.29 9.63 -9.05
C LYS A 11 -17.89 10.12 -7.66
N THR A 12 -17.52 9.19 -6.77
CA THR A 12 -17.28 9.47 -5.37
C THR A 12 -16.06 8.71 -4.91
N ILE A 13 -15.26 9.33 -4.05
CA ILE A 13 -14.14 8.68 -3.36
C ILE A 13 -14.59 8.43 -1.93
N LYS A 14 -14.71 7.16 -1.55
CA LYS A 14 -14.99 6.77 -0.16
C LYS A 14 -13.66 6.54 0.55
N PRO A 15 -13.27 7.38 1.52
CA PRO A 15 -12.02 7.18 2.23
C PRO A 15 -12.07 5.90 3.08
N LEU A 16 -10.96 5.16 3.10
CA LEU A 16 -10.80 3.93 3.88
C LEU A 16 -10.58 4.21 5.37
N ALA A 17 -10.14 5.41 5.71
CA ALA A 17 -9.93 5.89 7.07
C ALA A 17 -10.80 7.12 7.35
N LYS A 18 -11.11 7.35 8.62
CA LYS A 18 -11.88 8.52 9.04
C LYS A 18 -11.09 9.79 8.69
N VAL A 19 -11.77 10.73 8.03
CA VAL A 19 -11.21 12.03 7.66
C VAL A 19 -11.81 13.10 8.56
N ASP A 20 -11.05 13.52 9.56
CA ASP A 20 -11.44 14.65 10.42
C ASP A 20 -11.02 15.97 9.75
N LYS A 21 -11.78 16.39 8.74
CA LYS A 21 -11.60 17.67 8.02
C LYS A 21 -12.93 18.38 7.82
N LYS A 22 -12.86 19.72 7.66
CA LYS A 22 -14.03 20.54 7.38
C LYS A 22 -14.61 20.16 6.00
N PRO A 23 -15.94 20.21 5.83
CA PRO A 23 -16.55 20.04 4.52
C PRO A 23 -15.99 21.08 3.52
N ASN A 24 -15.99 20.73 2.23
CA ASN A 24 -15.48 21.56 1.12
C ASN A 24 -13.98 21.91 1.20
N THR A 25 -13.18 21.12 1.92
CA THR A 25 -11.72 21.26 1.87
C THR A 25 -11.21 20.76 0.50
N PRO A 26 -10.44 21.57 -0.25
CA PRO A 26 -9.87 21.13 -1.53
C PRO A 26 -8.84 20.01 -1.29
N VAL A 27 -8.84 19.02 -2.18
CA VAL A 27 -7.94 17.87 -2.12
C VAL A 27 -7.33 17.62 -3.50
N ILE A 28 -6.13 17.04 -3.52
CA ILE A 28 -5.51 16.51 -4.73
C ILE A 28 -5.85 15.02 -4.80
N ILE A 29 -6.35 14.57 -5.95
CA ILE A 29 -6.66 13.17 -6.20
C ILE A 29 -5.57 12.62 -7.11
N THR A 30 -4.94 11.54 -6.68
CA THR A 30 -3.98 10.78 -7.47
C THR A 30 -4.54 9.37 -7.66
N PHE A 31 -4.65 8.93 -8.90
CA PHE A 31 -4.92 7.53 -9.20
C PHE A 31 -3.61 6.77 -9.15
N LEU A 32 -3.61 5.64 -8.45
CA LEU A 32 -2.46 4.76 -8.36
C LEU A 32 -2.54 3.78 -9.53
N ASP A 33 -1.45 3.62 -10.26
CA ASP A 33 -1.35 2.57 -11.27
C ASP A 33 -1.11 1.21 -10.58
N HIS A 34 -1.32 0.11 -11.32
CA HIS A 34 -1.23 -1.25 -10.76
C HIS A 34 0.13 -1.56 -10.10
N GLU A 35 1.23 -0.97 -10.59
CA GLU A 35 2.55 -1.12 -9.97
C GLU A 35 2.65 -0.41 -8.61
N ASP A 36 2.00 0.75 -8.48
CA ASP A 36 1.97 1.51 -7.22
C ASP A 36 1.06 0.82 -6.20
N GLU A 37 -0.06 0.24 -6.65
CA GLU A 37 -0.97 -0.53 -5.81
C GLU A 37 -0.30 -1.78 -5.25
N ALA A 38 0.44 -2.54 -6.08
CA ALA A 38 1.20 -3.71 -5.65
C ALA A 38 2.32 -3.35 -4.67
N SER A 39 3.06 -2.27 -4.94
CA SER A 39 4.13 -1.79 -4.06
C SER A 39 3.59 -1.40 -2.67
N LEU A 40 2.47 -0.68 -2.63
CA LEU A 40 1.83 -0.27 -1.37
C LEU A 40 1.23 -1.45 -0.60
N ALA A 41 0.61 -2.41 -1.29
CA ALA A 41 0.10 -3.63 -0.67
C ALA A 41 1.23 -4.46 -0.04
N PHE A 42 2.38 -4.52 -0.72
CA PHE A 42 3.56 -5.20 -0.24
C PHE A 42 4.14 -4.54 1.02
N GLU A 43 4.28 -3.22 1.04
CA GLU A 43 4.72 -2.46 2.22
C GLU A 43 3.79 -2.68 3.42
N GLU A 44 2.47 -2.69 3.19
CA GLU A 44 1.50 -2.98 4.26
C GLU A 44 1.61 -4.41 4.78
N ALA A 45 1.78 -5.39 3.89
CA ALA A 45 1.97 -6.78 4.27
C ALA A 45 3.25 -6.96 5.10
N GLN A 46 4.34 -6.31 4.68
CA GLN A 46 5.61 -6.31 5.41
C GLN A 46 5.47 -5.66 6.79
N SER A 47 4.78 -4.52 6.90
CA SER A 47 4.54 -3.85 8.18
C SER A 47 3.69 -4.71 9.14
N LYS A 48 2.64 -5.35 8.62
CA LYS A 48 1.80 -6.28 9.39
C LYS A 48 2.60 -7.50 9.84
N TYR A 49 3.41 -8.06 8.96
CA TYR A 49 4.27 -9.20 9.26
C TYR A 49 5.32 -8.85 10.32
N GLN A 50 6.00 -7.69 10.21
CA GLN A 50 6.93 -7.21 11.23
C GLN A 50 6.26 -7.04 12.60
N LYS A 51 5.04 -6.50 12.65
CA LYS A 51 4.27 -6.37 13.90
C LYS A 51 3.91 -7.73 14.48
N LEU A 52 3.56 -8.71 13.65
CA LEU A 52 3.26 -10.08 14.08
C LEU A 52 4.52 -10.81 14.54
N ALA A 53 5.61 -10.73 13.79
CA ALA A 53 6.90 -11.35 14.11
C ALA A 53 7.43 -10.86 15.46
N ARG A 54 7.37 -9.55 15.74
CA ARG A 54 7.72 -8.98 17.04
C ARG A 54 6.81 -9.43 18.19
N ARG A 55 5.54 -9.76 17.90
CA ARG A 55 4.55 -10.12 18.91
C ARG A 55 4.59 -11.61 19.27
N PHE A 56 4.99 -12.45 18.33
CA PHE A 56 4.97 -13.91 18.46
C PHE A 56 6.38 -14.55 18.42
N ASP A 57 7.43 -13.74 18.42
CA ASP A 57 8.84 -14.16 18.43
C ASP A 57 9.17 -15.16 17.30
N PHE A 58 8.62 -14.94 16.10
CA PHE A 58 8.79 -15.81 14.93
C PHE A 58 10.20 -15.78 14.30
N GLY A 59 11.20 -15.17 14.96
CA GLY A 59 12.55 -15.00 14.42
C GLY A 59 12.69 -13.84 13.42
N GLU A 60 13.83 -13.78 12.72
CA GLU A 60 14.13 -12.70 11.76
C GLU A 60 13.13 -12.69 10.60
N THR A 61 12.42 -11.57 10.44
CA THR A 61 11.61 -11.32 9.25
C THR A 61 12.45 -11.47 7.98
N PRO A 62 11.87 -11.95 6.86
CA PRO A 62 12.58 -11.98 5.58
C PRO A 62 13.20 -10.61 5.32
N GLY A 63 14.52 -10.59 5.17
CA GLY A 63 15.28 -9.35 5.02
C GLY A 63 14.77 -8.53 3.84
N ALA A 64 15.02 -7.22 3.86
CA ALA A 64 14.61 -6.31 2.79
C ALA A 64 15.03 -6.76 1.38
N GLY A 65 16.09 -7.57 1.26
CA GLY A 65 16.51 -8.19 0.00
C GLY A 65 15.49 -9.18 -0.58
N TYR A 66 14.85 -10.01 0.24
CA TYR A 66 13.83 -10.96 -0.22
C TYR A 66 12.57 -10.23 -0.72
N ALA A 67 12.23 -9.13 -0.05
CA ALA A 67 11.16 -8.24 -0.49
C ALA A 67 11.44 -7.59 -1.86
N GLN A 68 12.67 -7.13 -2.08
CA GLN A 68 13.07 -6.57 -3.37
C GLN A 68 13.07 -7.62 -4.48
N GLU A 69 13.46 -8.86 -4.18
CA GLU A 69 13.46 -9.97 -5.13
C GLU A 69 12.04 -10.28 -5.63
N ILE A 70 11.08 -10.43 -4.72
CA ILE A 70 9.65 -10.65 -5.07
C ILE A 70 9.10 -9.48 -5.90
N MET A 71 9.40 -8.24 -5.51
CA MET A 71 8.96 -7.07 -6.27
C MET A 71 9.60 -6.99 -7.67
N SER A 72 10.85 -7.45 -7.81
CA SER A 72 11.52 -7.53 -9.11
C SER A 72 10.89 -8.60 -10.01
N GLU A 73 10.53 -9.75 -9.45
CA GLU A 73 9.89 -10.85 -10.16
C GLU A 73 8.48 -10.45 -10.63
N TYR A 74 7.73 -9.75 -9.77
CA TYR A 74 6.45 -9.16 -10.12
C TYR A 74 6.55 -8.15 -11.27
N ARG A 75 7.51 -7.23 -11.24
CA ARG A 75 7.75 -6.29 -12.37
C ARG A 75 8.11 -7.02 -13.67
N SER A 76 8.88 -8.10 -13.60
CA SER A 76 9.26 -8.89 -14.77
C SER A 76 8.08 -9.64 -15.41
N THR A 77 7.09 -10.03 -14.60
CA THR A 77 5.92 -10.78 -15.05
C THR A 77 4.82 -9.87 -15.58
N VAL A 78 4.59 -8.72 -14.94
CA VAL A 78 3.63 -7.70 -15.42
C VAL A 78 4.08 -7.05 -16.72
N SER A 79 5.38 -6.80 -16.92
CA SER A 79 5.92 -6.20 -18.16
C SER A 79 5.93 -7.13 -19.38
N ARG A 80 5.64 -8.43 -19.20
CA ARG A 80 5.55 -9.42 -20.30
C ARG A 80 4.13 -9.61 -20.85
N ILE A 81 3.13 -8.98 -20.24
CA ILE A 81 1.71 -9.01 -20.64
C ILE A 81 1.39 -7.71 -21.37
#